data_AF-A0A0S8DEU4-F1
#
_entry.id   AF-A0A0S8DEU4-F1
#
_cell.length_a   1.000
_cell.length_b   1.000
_cell.length_c   1.000
_cell.angle_alpha   90.00
_cell.angle_beta   90.00
_cell.angle_gamma   90.00
#
_symmetry.space_group_name_H-M   'P 1'
#
loop_
_entity.id
_entity.type
_entity.pdbx_description
1 polymer ?
#
loop_
_entity_poly.entity_id
_entity_poly.type
_entity_poly.pdbx_seq_one_letter_code
_entity_poly.pdbx_strand_id
1 'polypeptide(L)'
;ILRDALHVLMEGVPREINLAEVGQTLAKVAGVKSVHDLHVWAIASGRIALSAHVDVDSLDDWPATLERIRSMARSRFGIEHVTIQPELAGGINADREAVIPIVPDAR
;
A
#
# COMPACT_ATOMS: atom_id res chain seq x y z
N ILE A 1 -5.76 -18.34 -22.81
CA ILE A 1 -5.47 -17.06 -23.52
C ILE A 1 -6.52 -15.99 -23.25
N LEU A 2 -7.80 -16.12 -23.68
CA LEU A 2 -8.81 -15.08 -23.37
C LEU A 2 -9.15 -14.96 -21.87
N ARG A 3 -9.13 -16.07 -21.12
CA ARG A 3 -9.31 -16.08 -19.66
C ARG A 3 -8.16 -15.41 -18.89
N ASP A 4 -6.94 -15.51 -19.42
CA ASP A 4 -5.74 -14.94 -18.81
C ASP A 4 -5.69 -13.42 -19.06
N ALA A 5 -6.09 -12.98 -20.26
CA ALA A 5 -6.24 -11.56 -20.59
C ALA A 5 -7.34 -10.88 -19.76
N LEU A 6 -8.46 -11.58 -19.49
CA LEU A 6 -9.51 -11.09 -18.58
C LEU A 6 -9.05 -11.04 -17.12
N HIS A 7 -8.12 -11.91 -16.69
CA HIS A 7 -7.56 -11.86 -15.34
C HIS A 7 -6.59 -10.69 -15.16
N VAL A 8 -5.80 -10.37 -16.19
CA VAL A 8 -4.92 -9.18 -16.23
C VAL A 8 -5.73 -7.87 -16.25
N LEU A 9 -6.92 -7.87 -16.86
CA LEU A 9 -7.80 -6.70 -16.91
C LEU A 9 -8.75 -6.58 -15.70
N MET A 10 -8.89 -7.62 -14.88
CA MET A 10 -9.67 -7.63 -13.64
C MET A 10 -8.77 -7.63 -12.38
N GLU A 11 -7.63 -6.92 -12.41
CA GLU A 11 -6.92 -6.24 -11.29
C GLU A 11 -7.13 -6.84 -9.88
N GLY A 12 -7.11 -8.16 -9.77
CA GLY A 12 -7.44 -8.86 -8.53
C GLY A 12 -6.19 -8.96 -7.69
N VAL A 13 -6.32 -8.72 -6.39
CA VAL A 13 -5.25 -9.05 -5.43
C VAL A 13 -4.80 -10.49 -5.68
N PRO A 14 -3.48 -10.74 -5.91
CA PRO A 14 -2.98 -12.09 -6.12
C PRO A 14 -3.41 -13.01 -4.98
N ARG A 15 -3.79 -14.26 -5.28
CA ARG A 15 -4.35 -15.19 -4.28
C ARG A 15 -3.43 -15.44 -3.07
N GLU A 16 -2.14 -15.23 -3.26
CA GLU A 16 -1.09 -15.40 -2.26
C GLU A 16 -0.95 -14.19 -1.33
N ILE A 17 -1.59 -13.05 -1.66
CA ILE A 17 -1.52 -11.82 -0.90
C ILE A 17 -2.77 -11.64 -0.05
N ASN A 18 -2.56 -11.49 1.25
CA ASN A 18 -3.59 -11.00 2.16
C ASN A 18 -3.53 -9.46 2.25
N LEU A 19 -4.48 -8.78 1.59
CA LEU A 19 -4.50 -7.31 1.54
C LEU A 19 -4.57 -6.66 2.92
N ALA A 20 -5.30 -7.27 3.86
CA ALA A 20 -5.41 -6.75 5.23
C ALA A 20 -4.07 -6.84 5.97
N GLU A 21 -3.34 -7.94 5.80
CA GLU A 21 -2.00 -8.11 6.39
C GLU A 21 -0.99 -7.10 5.81
N VAL A 22 -1.04 -6.86 4.49
CA VAL A 22 -0.21 -5.83 3.83
C VAL A 22 -0.51 -4.47 4.43
N GLY A 23 -1.78 -4.07 4.51
CA GLY A 23 -2.20 -2.79 5.08
C GLY A 23 -1.77 -2.64 6.54
N GLN A 24 -1.99 -3.65 7.39
CA GLN A 24 -1.59 -3.60 8.80
C GLN A 24 -0.07 -3.52 8.97
N THR A 25 0.70 -4.21 8.12
CA THR A 25 2.16 -4.18 8.19
C THR A 25 2.69 -2.83 7.71
N LEU A 26 2.08 -2.25 6.68
CA LEU A 26 2.42 -0.92 6.18
C LEU A 26 2.10 0.17 7.21
N ALA A 27 0.94 0.09 7.88
CA ALA A 27 0.55 1.00 8.95
C ALA A 27 1.54 0.98 10.13
N LYS A 28 2.22 -0.16 10.37
CA LYS A 28 3.24 -0.31 11.43
C LYS A 28 4.61 0.25 11.06
N VAL A 29 4.82 0.74 9.83
CA VAL A 29 6.10 1.33 9.42
C VAL A 29 6.31 2.67 10.12
N ALA A 30 7.49 2.86 10.72
CA ALA A 30 7.85 4.13 11.36
C ALA A 30 7.75 5.31 10.36
N GLY A 31 6.95 6.31 10.72
CA GLY A 31 6.63 7.47 9.89
C GLY A 31 5.24 7.42 9.24
N VAL A 32 4.55 6.27 9.26
CA VAL A 32 3.18 6.11 8.76
C VAL A 32 2.17 6.23 9.92
N LYS A 33 1.09 7.01 9.72
CA LYS A 33 -0.03 7.14 10.66
C LYS A 33 -1.20 6.23 10.31
N SER A 34 -1.57 6.26 9.04
CA SER A 34 -2.65 5.46 8.48
C SER A 34 -2.36 5.16 7.02
N VAL A 35 -3.00 4.09 6.54
CA VAL A 35 -2.92 3.66 5.16
C VAL A 35 -4.32 3.61 4.59
N HIS A 36 -4.50 4.13 3.40
CA HIS A 36 -5.75 4.08 2.68
C HIS A 36 -5.49 3.96 1.17
N ASP A 37 -6.55 3.68 0.40
CA ASP A 37 -6.48 3.45 -1.05
C ASP A 37 -5.39 2.43 -1.43
N LEU A 38 -5.31 1.33 -0.67
CA LEU A 38 -4.31 0.28 -0.88
C LEU A 38 -4.77 -0.65 -2.00
N HIS A 39 -3.97 -0.69 -3.07
CA HIS A 39 -4.14 -1.56 -4.21
C HIS A 39 -2.92 -2.47 -4.36
N VAL A 40 -3.18 -3.76 -4.63
CA VAL A 40 -2.13 -4.74 -4.94
C VAL A 40 -2.60 -5.55 -6.15
N TRP A 41 -1.76 -5.65 -7.16
CA TRP A 41 -2.08 -6.36 -8.40
C TRP A 41 -0.86 -7.11 -8.93
N ALA A 42 -1.11 -8.10 -9.80
CA ALA A 42 -0.05 -8.77 -10.54
C ALA A 42 0.26 -7.99 -11.83
N ILE A 43 1.54 -7.76 -12.11
CA ILE A 43 2.00 -7.23 -13.39
C ILE A 43 2.43 -8.36 -14.32
N ALA A 44 2.48 -8.08 -15.63
CA ALA A 44 3.01 -9.02 -16.62
C ALA A 44 4.39 -9.54 -16.14
N SER A 45 4.65 -10.85 -16.33
CA SER A 45 5.78 -11.64 -15.76
C SER A 45 5.58 -12.24 -14.36
N GLY A 46 4.40 -12.11 -13.74
CA GLY A 46 4.10 -12.75 -12.45
C GLY A 46 4.67 -12.03 -11.23
N ARG A 47 5.20 -10.82 -11.42
CA ARG A 47 5.64 -9.93 -10.34
C ARG A 47 4.43 -9.23 -9.72
N ILE A 48 4.55 -8.81 -8.47
CA ILE A 48 3.48 -8.12 -7.73
C ILE A 48 3.83 -6.63 -7.60
N ALA A 49 2.82 -5.78 -7.79
CA ALA A 49 2.90 -4.34 -7.62
C ALA A 49 1.93 -3.87 -6.53
N LEU A 50 2.27 -2.75 -5.88
CA LEU A 50 1.49 -2.12 -4.83
C LEU A 50 1.43 -0.60 -5.03
N SER A 51 0.24 -0.03 -4.87
CA SER A 51 0.01 1.41 -4.73
C SER A 51 -0.77 1.67 -3.45
N ALA A 52 -0.42 2.73 -2.71
CA ALA A 52 -1.17 3.14 -1.52
C ALA A 52 -0.97 4.62 -1.23
N HIS A 53 -1.91 5.18 -0.46
CA HIS A 53 -1.76 6.47 0.19
C HIS A 53 -1.43 6.25 1.66
N VAL A 54 -0.55 7.09 2.20
CA VAL A 54 -0.15 7.04 3.61
C VAL A 54 -0.21 8.42 4.23
N ASP A 55 -0.83 8.51 5.40
CA ASP A 55 -0.81 9.73 6.18
C ASP A 55 0.50 9.82 6.97
N VAL A 56 1.13 10.98 6.96
CA VAL A 56 2.38 11.29 7.65
C VAL A 56 2.27 12.64 8.39
N ASP A 57 3.05 12.82 9.46
CA ASP A 57 3.06 14.10 10.21
C ASP A 57 3.76 15.22 9.43
N SER A 58 4.85 14.89 8.74
CA SER A 58 5.60 15.80 7.87
C SER A 58 6.26 15.04 6.72
N LEU A 59 6.70 15.79 5.69
CA LEU A 59 7.42 15.23 4.55
C LEU A 59 8.94 15.19 4.73
N ASP A 60 9.45 15.68 5.86
CA ASP A 60 10.91 15.85 6.08
C ASP A 60 11.62 14.49 6.05
N ASP A 61 11.01 13.47 6.65
CA ASP A 61 11.54 12.10 6.71
C ASP A 61 11.00 11.20 5.58
N TRP A 62 10.31 11.76 4.58
CA TRP A 62 9.63 10.97 3.55
C TRP A 62 10.55 9.99 2.80
N PRO A 63 11.76 10.37 2.35
CA PRO A 63 12.65 9.44 1.66
C PRO A 63 13.00 8.21 2.52
N ALA A 64 13.24 8.42 3.82
CA ALA A 64 13.56 7.33 4.74
C ALA A 64 12.34 6.44 5.03
N THR A 65 11.15 7.04 5.16
CA THR A 65 9.89 6.29 5.31
C THR A 65 9.58 5.44 4.07
N LEU A 66 9.74 6.01 2.87
CA LEU A 66 9.52 5.29 1.62
C LEU A 66 10.47 4.09 1.47
N GLU A 67 11.74 4.23 1.84
CA GLU A 67 12.69 3.12 1.82
C GLU A 67 12.34 2.02 2.85
N ARG A 68 11.85 2.39 4.04
CA ARG A 68 11.33 1.41 5.00
C ARG A 68 10.13 0.65 4.44
N ILE A 69 9.19 1.34 3.78
CA ILE A 69 8.02 0.72 3.15
C ILE A 69 8.47 -0.25 2.05
N ARG A 70 9.37 0.17 1.15
CA ARG A 70 9.90 -0.66 0.06
C ARG A 70 10.63 -1.90 0.57
N SER A 71 11.47 -1.75 1.59
CA SER A 71 12.19 -2.86 2.21
C SER A 71 11.23 -3.86 2.87
N MET A 72 10.23 -3.36 3.59
CA MET A 72 9.18 -4.18 4.18
C MET A 72 8.37 -4.93 3.11
N ALA A 73 7.88 -4.23 2.08
CA ALA A 73 7.08 -4.81 1.01
C ALA A 73 7.83 -5.94 0.27
N ARG A 74 9.12 -5.74 0.01
CA ARG A 74 9.98 -6.75 -0.62
C ARG A 74 10.24 -7.94 0.30
N SER A 75 10.65 -7.70 1.54
CA SER A 75 11.07 -8.76 2.47
C SER A 75 9.92 -9.60 3.02
N ARG A 76 8.73 -9.00 3.20
CA ARG A 76 7.55 -9.66 3.79
C ARG A 76 6.62 -10.26 2.75
N PHE A 77 6.49 -9.60 1.59
CA PHE A 77 5.46 -9.94 0.60
C PHE A 77 6.01 -10.19 -0.81
N GLY A 78 7.34 -10.05 -1.03
CA GLY A 78 7.93 -10.21 -2.36
C GLY A 78 7.54 -9.13 -3.36
N ILE A 79 6.97 -8.01 -2.91
CA ILE A 79 6.49 -6.93 -3.77
C ILE A 79 7.65 -5.98 -4.08
N GLU A 80 8.04 -5.90 -5.35
CA GLU A 80 9.19 -5.09 -5.77
C GLU A 80 8.79 -3.73 -6.36
N HIS A 81 7.60 -3.64 -6.93
CA HIS A 81 7.10 -2.43 -7.58
C HIS A 81 6.15 -1.71 -6.63
N VAL A 82 6.63 -0.63 -6.01
CA VAL A 82 5.94 0.06 -4.92
C VAL A 82 5.87 1.55 -5.24
N THR A 83 4.64 2.07 -5.33
CA THR A 83 4.33 3.49 -5.46
C THR A 83 3.54 3.92 -4.23
N ILE A 84 3.98 4.97 -3.53
CA ILE A 84 3.29 5.46 -2.33
C ILE A 84 3.12 6.97 -2.43
N GLN A 85 1.90 7.44 -2.22
CA GLN A 85 1.59 8.86 -2.09
C GLN A 85 1.56 9.26 -0.60
N PRO A 86 2.46 10.12 -0.13
CA PRO A 86 2.36 10.68 1.22
C PRO A 86 1.32 11.81 1.26
N GLU A 87 0.48 11.79 2.29
CA GLU A 87 -0.49 12.85 2.60
C GLU A 87 -0.22 13.40 4.00
N LEU A 88 -0.32 14.72 4.18
CA LEU A 88 -0.11 15.33 5.49
C LEU A 88 -1.35 15.16 6.36
N ALA A 89 -1.18 14.61 7.55
CA ALA A 89 -2.24 14.44 8.53
C ALA A 89 -2.90 15.80 8.84
N GLY A 90 -4.16 15.98 8.42
CA GLY A 90 -4.93 17.21 8.62
C GLY A 90 -4.98 18.19 7.43
N GLY A 91 -4.46 17.85 6.24
CA GLY A 91 -4.56 18.68 5.03
C GLY A 91 -5.67 18.24 4.05
N ILE A 92 -6.36 19.22 3.44
CA ILE A 92 -7.29 19.26 2.26
C ILE A 92 -8.20 18.08 1.83
N ASN A 93 -8.07 16.88 2.39
CA ASN A 93 -8.82 15.66 2.00
C ASN A 93 -9.84 15.21 3.05
N ALA A 94 -10.20 16.08 4.00
CA ALA A 94 -11.15 15.78 5.10
C ALA A 94 -12.57 15.35 4.63
N ASP A 95 -12.90 15.55 3.34
CA ASP A 95 -14.21 15.29 2.76
C ASP A 95 -14.28 14.06 1.83
N ARG A 96 -13.24 13.21 1.75
CA ARG A 96 -13.33 11.99 0.93
C ARG A 96 -14.18 10.93 1.61
N GLU A 97 -15.26 10.55 0.93
CA GLU A 97 -16.20 9.48 1.26
C GLU A 97 -15.48 8.22 1.76
N ALA A 98 -15.46 8.06 3.08
CA ALA A 98 -15.10 6.88 3.88
C ALA A 98 -14.32 5.76 3.17
N VAL A 99 -13.03 5.99 2.86
CA VAL A 99 -12.08 4.87 2.75
C VAL A 99 -11.67 4.49 4.16
N ILE A 100 -12.06 3.31 4.63
CA ILE A 100 -11.78 2.84 6.00
C ILE A 100 -10.25 2.82 6.20
N PRO A 101 -9.68 3.68 7.05
CA PRO A 101 -8.24 3.72 7.27
C PRO A 101 -7.81 2.45 7.99
N ILE A 102 -6.73 1.83 7.52
CA ILE A 102 -6.09 0.73 8.25
C ILE A 102 -5.12 1.37 9.25
N VAL A 103 -5.51 1.32 10.52
CA VAL A 103 -4.70 1.80 11.66
C VAL A 103 -4.00 0.60 12.31
N PRO A 104 -2.77 0.75 12.83
CA PRO A 104 -2.13 -0.33 13.57
C PRO A 104 -2.95 -0.71 14.81
N ASP A 105 -3.10 -2.01 15.08
CA ASP A 105 -3.66 -2.47 16.36
C ASP A 105 -2.89 -1.83 17.53
N ALA A 106 -3.63 -1.25 18.47
CA ALA A 106 -3.07 -0.82 19.75
C ALA A 106 -2.53 -2.06 20.47
N ARG A 107 -1.25 -2.02 20.86
CA ARG A 107 -0.66 -3.06 21.71
C ARG A 107 -1.27 -3.05 23.10
#